data_AF-A0A133YNY8-F1
#
_entry.id   AF-A0A133YNY8-F1
#
_cell.length_a   1.000
_cell.length_b   1.000
_cell.length_c   1.000
_cell.angle_alpha   90.00
_cell.angle_beta   90.00
_cell.angle_gamma   90.00
#
_symmetry.space_group_name_H-M   'P 1'
#
loop_
_entity.id
_entity.type
_entity.pdbx_description
1 polymer ?
#
loop_
_entity_poly.entity_id
_entity_poly.type
_entity_poly.pdbx_seq_one_letter_code
_entity_poly.pdbx_strand_id
1 'polypeptide(L)'
;MDNPYIKQFPDLMNGKTIMYNHGFGSSASTGTVARIKQTFPNARVVAFDIPLHPEEAMAFLKNKVKETNPDLIIGTSMGGMYTEMLYGYDRILVNPAFQMGQTMKDHGMTGMQTWQNPRQDGEETFIVTKALEKEYKEMTERCFVELEAMDEKQKSEEQRRVWGLFGDADPVVHTFDLYRSHYPQAARFHGEHRMDDRSFMNGVVPAIRWIDDKQERRERPIVYIDRSTLRDSYDKPKSSLAKAFSKLIETYAVYIVVPAPTNEHDSLNADALWIEQHLSTPAHNRVIYCNQKQLLYGDYFIDANPSGNFLGTNIELGSDEFKTWEEVITFFERLKPLS
;
A
#
# COMPACT_ATOMS: atom_id res chain seq x y z
N MET A 1 -5.69 -28.88 -5.00
CA MET A 1 -5.37 -28.38 -6.35
C MET A 1 -4.52 -27.15 -6.14
N ASP A 2 -3.21 -27.33 -6.21
CA ASP A 2 -2.25 -26.23 -6.07
C ASP A 2 -2.37 -25.31 -7.28
N ASN A 3 -2.70 -24.04 -7.03
CA ASN A 3 -2.92 -23.05 -8.07
C ASN A 3 -1.55 -22.55 -8.59
N PRO A 4 -1.28 -22.53 -9.91
CA PRO A 4 0.04 -22.20 -10.42
C PRO A 4 0.37 -20.73 -10.17
N TYR A 5 1.40 -20.52 -9.33
CA TYR A 5 2.16 -19.28 -9.10
C TYR A 5 1.42 -18.08 -8.49
N ILE A 6 0.98 -18.23 -7.24
CA ILE A 6 0.89 -17.06 -6.35
C ILE A 6 2.31 -16.58 -6.08
N LYS A 7 2.64 -15.35 -6.50
CA LYS A 7 3.95 -14.75 -6.28
C LYS A 7 4.19 -14.55 -4.78
N GLN A 8 5.30 -15.08 -4.29
CA GLN A 8 5.69 -15.02 -2.89
C GLN A 8 6.90 -14.10 -2.69
N PHE A 9 7.04 -13.55 -1.49
CA PHE A 9 8.18 -12.77 -1.04
C PHE A 9 8.68 -13.30 0.31
N PRO A 10 9.45 -14.40 0.34
CA PRO A 10 9.93 -15.03 1.57
C PRO A 10 10.78 -14.11 2.45
N ASP A 11 11.50 -13.17 1.84
CA ASP A 11 12.36 -12.22 2.56
C ASP A 11 11.60 -11.02 3.14
N LEU A 12 10.35 -10.80 2.70
CA LEU A 12 9.54 -9.68 3.17
C LEU A 12 8.77 -10.08 4.43
N MET A 13 8.89 -9.26 5.47
CA MET A 13 8.33 -9.53 6.80
C MET A 13 8.80 -10.88 7.38
N ASN A 14 10.02 -11.31 7.00
CA ASN A 14 10.59 -12.59 7.44
C ASN A 14 10.72 -12.63 8.97
N GLY A 15 10.12 -13.65 9.60
CA GLY A 15 10.13 -13.81 11.06
C GLY A 15 9.25 -12.82 11.82
N LYS A 16 8.56 -11.91 11.12
CA LYS A 16 7.70 -10.88 11.71
C LYS A 16 6.25 -11.32 11.81
N THR A 17 5.50 -10.64 12.65
CA THR A 17 4.07 -10.84 12.83
C THR A 17 3.26 -9.78 12.09
N ILE A 18 2.31 -10.21 11.26
CA ILE A 18 1.32 -9.35 10.62
C ILE A 18 -0.05 -9.64 11.26
N MET A 19 -0.68 -8.63 11.86
CA MET A 19 -2.06 -8.70 12.32
C MET A 19 -2.99 -8.10 11.26
N TYR A 20 -4.06 -8.80 10.91
CA TYR A 20 -5.07 -8.33 9.97
C TYR A 20 -6.42 -8.12 10.64
N ASN A 21 -6.98 -6.92 10.47
CA ASN A 21 -8.30 -6.51 10.98
C ASN A 21 -9.29 -6.39 9.82
N HIS A 22 -10.30 -7.27 9.81
CA HIS A 22 -11.27 -7.36 8.73
C HIS A 22 -12.33 -6.24 8.77
N GLY A 23 -13.04 -6.04 7.65
CA GLY A 23 -14.14 -5.08 7.54
C GLY A 23 -15.44 -5.54 8.21
N PHE A 24 -16.43 -4.65 8.26
CA PHE A 24 -17.74 -4.94 8.84
C PHE A 24 -18.43 -6.10 8.12
N GLY A 25 -19.06 -7.00 8.88
CA GLY A 25 -19.73 -8.18 8.33
C GLY A 25 -18.78 -9.23 7.72
N SER A 26 -17.45 -9.12 7.91
CA SER A 26 -16.47 -10.15 7.55
C SER A 26 -15.96 -10.87 8.82
N SER A 27 -14.94 -11.73 8.68
CA SER A 27 -14.38 -12.51 9.79
C SER A 27 -12.88 -12.79 9.59
N ALA A 28 -12.24 -13.43 10.57
CA ALA A 28 -10.85 -13.87 10.50
C ALA A 28 -10.58 -14.92 9.41
N SER A 29 -11.61 -15.54 8.85
CA SER A 29 -11.47 -16.55 7.79
C SER A 29 -11.55 -15.97 6.37
N THR A 30 -11.57 -14.64 6.23
CA THR A 30 -11.55 -13.99 4.91
C THR A 30 -10.36 -14.41 4.05
N GLY A 31 -10.59 -14.50 2.74
CA GLY A 31 -9.56 -14.86 1.76
C GLY A 31 -8.34 -13.94 1.78
N THR A 32 -8.48 -12.70 2.27
CA THR A 32 -7.35 -11.78 2.48
C THR A 32 -6.31 -12.36 3.44
N VAL A 33 -6.71 -13.03 4.51
CA VAL A 33 -5.76 -13.62 5.46
C VAL A 33 -4.97 -14.75 4.80
N ALA A 34 -5.64 -15.60 4.02
CA ALA A 34 -4.98 -16.66 3.26
C ALA A 34 -4.00 -16.08 2.23
N ARG A 35 -4.38 -14.99 1.55
CA ARG A 35 -3.52 -14.27 0.60
C ARG A 35 -2.27 -13.71 1.26
N ILE A 36 -2.39 -13.01 2.39
CA ILE A 36 -1.24 -12.47 3.12
C ILE A 36 -0.29 -13.61 3.51
N LYS A 37 -0.82 -14.74 4.02
CA LYS A 37 -0.02 -15.93 4.36
C LYS A 37 0.71 -16.53 3.15
N GLN A 38 0.04 -16.62 2.01
CA GLN A 38 0.63 -17.17 0.78
C GLN A 38 1.71 -16.23 0.20
N THR A 39 1.50 -14.92 0.28
CA THR A 39 2.45 -13.92 -0.23
C THR A 39 3.68 -13.77 0.68
N PHE A 40 3.54 -13.89 2.01
CA PHE A 40 4.63 -13.77 2.98
C PHE A 40 4.78 -15.07 3.78
N PRO A 41 5.36 -16.13 3.18
CA PRO A 41 5.35 -17.47 3.77
C PRO A 41 6.14 -17.57 5.09
N ASN A 42 7.09 -16.66 5.32
CA ASN A 42 7.91 -16.62 6.53
C ASN A 42 7.39 -15.64 7.59
N ALA A 43 6.27 -14.96 7.34
CA ALA A 43 5.62 -14.09 8.31
C ALA A 43 4.55 -14.86 9.10
N ARG A 44 4.42 -14.57 10.39
CA ARG A 44 3.31 -15.06 11.21
C ARG A 44 2.10 -14.16 11.02
N VAL A 45 1.08 -14.65 10.30
CA VAL A 45 -0.15 -13.89 10.07
C VAL A 45 -1.24 -14.29 11.06
N VAL A 46 -1.75 -13.31 11.82
CA VAL A 46 -2.86 -13.48 12.77
C VAL A 46 -4.06 -12.62 12.38
N ALA A 47 -5.25 -13.16 12.59
CA ALA A 47 -6.52 -12.45 12.43
C ALA A 47 -7.51 -13.03 13.44
N PHE A 48 -8.43 -12.21 13.92
CA PHE A 48 -9.41 -12.57 14.93
C PHE A 48 -10.78 -12.08 14.49
N ASP A 49 -11.83 -12.81 14.89
CA ASP A 49 -13.18 -12.35 14.63
C ASP A 49 -13.46 -11.15 15.53
N ILE A 50 -13.67 -10.01 14.89
CA ILE A 50 -13.92 -8.76 15.61
C ILE A 50 -15.35 -8.82 16.18
N PRO A 51 -15.54 -8.52 17.48
CA PRO A 51 -16.85 -8.37 18.08
C PRO A 51 -17.74 -7.37 17.32
N LEU A 52 -19.05 -7.59 17.32
CA LEU A 52 -19.99 -6.72 16.60
C LEU A 52 -20.09 -5.32 17.22
N HIS A 53 -20.04 -5.23 18.55
CA HIS A 53 -20.18 -3.99 19.30
C HIS A 53 -18.85 -3.21 19.33
N PRO A 54 -18.82 -1.93 18.88
CA PRO A 54 -17.56 -1.22 18.69
C PRO A 54 -16.68 -1.04 19.92
N GLU A 55 -17.27 -0.80 21.10
CA GLU A 55 -16.49 -0.65 22.35
C GLU A 55 -15.78 -1.95 22.71
N GLU A 56 -16.51 -3.07 22.63
CA GLU A 56 -15.97 -4.41 22.85
C GLU A 56 -14.90 -4.73 21.80
N ALA A 57 -15.15 -4.41 20.54
CA ALA A 57 -14.20 -4.60 19.45
C ALA A 57 -12.88 -3.87 19.70
N MET A 58 -12.92 -2.60 20.11
CA MET A 58 -11.70 -1.83 20.39
C MET A 58 -10.95 -2.36 21.61
N ALA A 59 -11.65 -2.70 22.70
CA ALA A 59 -11.03 -3.31 23.87
C ALA A 59 -10.38 -4.66 23.52
N PHE A 60 -11.09 -5.49 22.76
CA PHE A 60 -10.62 -6.77 22.27
C PHE A 60 -9.37 -6.63 21.40
N LEU A 61 -9.39 -5.75 20.40
CA LEU A 61 -8.25 -5.53 19.50
C LEU A 61 -7.03 -4.98 20.24
N LYS A 62 -7.20 -4.04 21.18
CA LYS A 62 -6.11 -3.55 22.04
C LYS A 62 -5.49 -4.70 22.87
N ASN A 63 -6.29 -5.63 23.36
CA ASN A 63 -5.78 -6.82 24.06
C ASN A 63 -5.04 -7.77 23.11
N LYS A 64 -5.58 -8.04 21.92
CA LYS A 64 -4.92 -8.88 20.91
C LYS A 64 -3.61 -8.30 20.41
N VAL A 65 -3.50 -6.99 20.28
CA VAL A 65 -2.23 -6.32 19.98
C VAL A 65 -1.21 -6.55 21.10
N LYS A 66 -1.59 -6.44 22.38
CA LYS A 66 -0.69 -6.74 23.51
C LYS A 66 -0.27 -8.22 23.55
N GLU A 67 -1.18 -9.14 23.28
CA GLU A 67 -0.92 -10.59 23.27
C GLU A 67 -0.01 -11.01 22.11
N THR A 68 -0.23 -10.43 20.93
CA THR A 68 0.45 -10.87 19.71
C THR A 68 1.69 -10.04 19.37
N ASN A 69 1.80 -8.81 19.89
CA ASN A 69 2.86 -7.85 19.63
C ASN A 69 3.25 -7.79 18.13
N PRO A 70 2.33 -7.36 17.25
CA PRO A 70 2.55 -7.40 15.81
C PRO A 70 3.60 -6.39 15.36
N ASP A 71 4.40 -6.73 14.35
CA ASP A 71 5.32 -5.79 13.69
C ASP A 71 4.59 -4.90 12.68
N LEU A 72 3.44 -5.37 12.18
CA LEU A 72 2.58 -4.64 11.26
C LEU A 72 1.10 -4.98 11.51
N ILE A 73 0.25 -3.96 11.54
CA ILE A 73 -1.21 -4.14 11.57
C ILE A 73 -1.81 -3.62 10.25
N ILE A 74 -2.59 -4.45 9.58
CA ILE A 74 -3.29 -4.09 8.34
C ILE A 74 -4.79 -4.12 8.61
N GLY A 75 -5.49 -3.03 8.34
CA GLY A 75 -6.94 -2.95 8.48
C GLY A 75 -7.63 -2.51 7.20
N THR A 76 -8.73 -3.15 6.83
CA THR A 76 -9.54 -2.77 5.65
C THR A 76 -10.93 -2.27 6.06
N SER A 77 -11.43 -1.20 5.45
CA SER A 77 -12.79 -0.68 5.74
C SER A 77 -12.97 -0.37 7.24
N MET A 78 -13.97 -0.92 7.92
CA MET A 78 -14.11 -0.83 9.38
C MET A 78 -12.87 -1.31 10.15
N GLY A 79 -12.20 -2.36 9.68
CA GLY A 79 -10.95 -2.80 10.29
C GLY A 79 -9.84 -1.76 10.17
N GLY A 80 -9.86 -0.95 9.11
CA GLY A 80 -8.97 0.21 8.94
C GLY A 80 -9.27 1.33 9.94
N MET A 81 -10.56 1.60 10.21
CA MET A 81 -11.00 2.52 11.26
C MET A 81 -10.46 2.08 12.63
N TYR A 82 -10.61 0.81 13.02
CA TYR A 82 -10.07 0.33 14.28
C TYR A 82 -8.54 0.35 14.32
N THR A 83 -7.88 0.01 13.21
CA THR A 83 -6.42 -0.01 13.11
C THR A 83 -5.81 1.37 13.34
N GLU A 84 -6.49 2.43 12.91
CA GLU A 84 -6.11 3.83 13.21
C GLU A 84 -5.95 4.11 14.69
N MET A 85 -6.71 3.44 15.55
CA MET A 85 -6.67 3.65 17.01
C MET A 85 -5.72 2.67 17.75
N LEU A 86 -4.96 1.86 17.02
CA LEU A 86 -3.96 0.92 17.56
C LEU A 86 -2.53 1.51 17.51
N TYR A 87 -2.33 2.65 18.18
CA TYR A 87 -1.08 3.43 18.16
C TYR A 87 0.15 2.68 18.69
N GLY A 88 1.34 3.15 18.30
CA GLY A 88 2.63 2.57 18.72
C GLY A 88 3.15 1.43 17.83
N TYR A 89 2.42 1.09 16.76
CA TYR A 89 2.75 0.02 15.82
C TYR A 89 2.80 0.56 14.39
N ASP A 90 3.59 -0.04 13.51
CA ASP A 90 3.49 0.25 12.08
C ASP A 90 2.17 -0.30 11.52
N ARG A 91 1.50 0.49 10.68
CA ARG A 91 0.10 0.29 10.31
C ARG A 91 -0.17 0.62 8.84
N ILE A 92 -1.06 -0.16 8.23
CA ILE A 92 -1.62 0.13 6.90
C ILE A 92 -3.16 0.12 7.00
N LEU A 93 -3.77 1.21 6.57
CA LEU A 93 -5.22 1.39 6.54
C LEU A 93 -5.66 1.40 5.08
N VAL A 94 -6.39 0.38 4.67
CA VAL A 94 -6.89 0.25 3.30
C VAL A 94 -8.36 0.65 3.27
N ASN A 95 -8.70 1.69 2.51
CA ASN A 95 -10.05 2.26 2.41
C ASN A 95 -10.74 2.41 3.78
N PRO A 96 -10.13 3.09 4.78
CA PRO A 96 -10.63 3.10 6.14
C PRO A 96 -11.99 3.80 6.29
N ALA A 97 -12.96 3.10 6.90
CA ALA A 97 -14.32 3.58 7.08
C ALA A 97 -14.47 4.49 8.32
N PHE A 98 -13.80 5.64 8.33
CA PHE A 98 -13.85 6.62 9.44
C PHE A 98 -15.22 7.26 9.68
N GLN A 99 -16.21 6.95 8.84
CA GLN A 99 -17.58 7.46 8.94
C GLN A 99 -18.60 6.32 8.94
N MET A 100 -18.23 5.16 9.49
CA MET A 100 -19.02 3.92 9.45
C MET A 100 -20.50 4.11 9.85
N GLY A 101 -20.79 4.90 10.89
CA GLY A 101 -22.18 5.17 11.28
C GLY A 101 -23.02 5.83 10.17
N GLN A 102 -22.42 6.71 9.37
CA GLN A 102 -23.06 7.31 8.20
C GLN A 102 -23.11 6.31 7.04
N THR A 103 -22.03 5.57 6.78
CA THR A 103 -21.98 4.53 5.75
C THR A 103 -23.06 3.46 5.94
N MET A 104 -23.30 2.99 7.17
CA MET A 104 -24.35 2.03 7.49
C MET A 104 -25.74 2.54 7.13
N LYS A 105 -26.00 3.82 7.45
CA LYS A 105 -27.28 4.47 7.16
C LYS A 105 -27.50 4.63 5.67
N ASP A 106 -26.49 5.11 4.94
CA ASP A 106 -26.60 5.40 3.51
C ASP A 106 -26.76 4.14 2.65
N HIS A 107 -26.20 3.01 3.12
CA HIS A 107 -26.29 1.73 2.44
C HIS A 107 -27.39 0.82 2.98
N GLY A 108 -28.27 1.32 3.86
CA GLY A 108 -29.43 0.58 4.36
C GLY A 108 -29.08 -0.72 5.09
N MET A 109 -28.01 -0.71 5.90
CA MET A 109 -27.51 -1.91 6.57
C MET A 109 -28.37 -2.35 7.79
N THR A 110 -29.41 -1.61 8.15
CA THR A 110 -30.31 -1.93 9.27
C THR A 110 -31.02 -3.27 9.05
N GLY A 111 -31.16 -4.06 10.11
CA GLY A 111 -31.86 -5.36 10.09
C GLY A 111 -30.91 -6.55 10.15
N MET A 112 -31.43 -7.73 9.80
CA MET A 112 -30.66 -8.97 9.83
C MET A 112 -29.62 -8.99 8.71
N GLN A 113 -28.38 -9.26 9.07
CA GLN A 113 -27.22 -9.36 8.19
C GLN A 113 -26.60 -10.75 8.32
N THR A 114 -25.86 -11.16 7.28
CA THR A 114 -25.12 -12.43 7.25
C THR A 114 -23.63 -12.13 7.25
N TRP A 115 -22.87 -12.86 8.05
CA TRP A 115 -21.42 -12.80 8.00
C TRP A 115 -20.94 -13.33 6.65
N GLN A 116 -20.09 -12.56 5.95
CA GLN A 116 -19.58 -12.89 4.61
C GLN A 116 -18.63 -14.09 4.60
N ASN A 117 -18.08 -14.44 5.77
CA ASN A 117 -17.13 -15.50 5.97
C ASN A 117 -17.46 -16.22 7.29
N PRO A 118 -17.24 -17.55 7.39
CA PRO A 118 -17.48 -18.29 8.62
C PRO A 118 -16.70 -17.71 9.81
N ARG A 119 -17.35 -17.62 10.96
CA ARG A 119 -16.71 -17.21 12.22
C ARG A 119 -16.25 -18.42 13.02
N GLN A 120 -15.22 -18.23 13.83
CA GLN A 120 -14.66 -19.19 14.78
C GLN A 120 -15.66 -19.52 15.89
N ASP A 121 -16.50 -18.56 16.28
CA ASP A 121 -17.58 -18.73 17.26
C ASP A 121 -18.82 -19.44 16.68
N GLY A 122 -18.86 -19.65 15.36
CA GLY A 122 -19.97 -20.31 14.66
C GLY A 122 -21.19 -19.43 14.41
N GLU A 123 -21.14 -18.13 14.75
CA GLU A 123 -22.24 -17.21 14.43
C GLU A 123 -22.33 -16.96 12.92
N GLU A 124 -23.53 -17.13 12.34
CA GLU A 124 -23.77 -16.98 10.89
C GLU A 124 -24.44 -15.65 10.54
N THR A 125 -25.22 -15.09 11.47
CA THR A 125 -26.03 -13.89 11.26
C THR A 125 -25.98 -12.98 12.47
N PHE A 126 -26.14 -11.69 12.22
CA PHE A 126 -26.23 -10.67 13.27
C PHE A 126 -27.30 -9.63 12.90
N ILE A 127 -27.74 -8.82 13.86
CA ILE A 127 -28.77 -7.79 13.62
C ILE A 127 -28.16 -6.40 13.82
N VAL A 128 -28.28 -5.56 12.81
CA VAL A 128 -27.95 -4.14 12.89
C VAL A 128 -29.17 -3.38 13.38
N THR A 129 -29.10 -2.93 14.63
CA THR A 129 -30.14 -2.09 15.24
C THR A 129 -29.75 -0.61 15.15
N LYS A 130 -30.72 0.30 15.31
CA LYS A 130 -30.43 1.74 15.45
C LYS A 130 -29.50 2.06 16.63
N ALA A 131 -29.52 1.24 17.68
CA ALA A 131 -28.60 1.38 18.80
C ALA A 131 -27.16 1.05 18.35
N LEU A 132 -26.98 -0.05 17.61
CA LEU A 132 -25.67 -0.42 17.06
C LEU A 132 -25.14 0.65 16.09
N GLU A 133 -25.98 1.18 15.19
CA GLU A 133 -25.59 2.30 14.31
C GLU A 133 -25.09 3.51 15.10
N LYS A 134 -25.75 3.83 16.22
CA LYS A 134 -25.34 4.91 17.12
C LYS A 134 -24.00 4.61 17.79
N GLU A 135 -23.76 3.38 18.24
CA GLU A 135 -22.46 2.97 18.81
C GLU A 135 -21.33 3.13 17.80
N TYR A 136 -21.55 2.76 16.53
CA TYR A 136 -20.55 2.95 15.47
C TYR A 136 -20.28 4.43 15.21
N LYS A 137 -21.31 5.28 15.23
CA LYS A 137 -21.14 6.73 15.14
C LYS A 137 -20.28 7.27 16.29
N GLU A 138 -20.60 6.90 17.53
CA GLU A 138 -19.83 7.33 18.72
C GLU A 138 -18.39 6.82 18.69
N MET A 139 -18.15 5.62 18.15
CA MET A 139 -16.80 5.09 17.98
C MET A 139 -16.01 5.85 16.90
N THR A 140 -16.63 6.22 15.78
CA THR A 140 -15.95 7.01 14.74
C THR A 140 -15.47 8.36 15.27
N GLU A 141 -16.18 8.95 16.23
CA GLU A 141 -15.79 10.21 16.89
C GLU A 141 -14.51 10.07 17.73
N ARG A 142 -14.04 8.85 18.02
CA ARG A 142 -12.78 8.59 18.72
C ARG A 142 -11.57 8.43 17.81
N CYS A 143 -11.77 8.26 16.50
CA CYS A 143 -10.67 8.22 15.54
C CYS A 143 -9.85 9.51 15.64
N PHE A 144 -8.53 9.42 15.54
CA PHE A 144 -7.58 10.54 15.65
C PHE A 144 -7.54 11.27 17.00
N VAL A 145 -8.48 11.05 17.94
CA VAL A 145 -8.54 11.82 19.20
C VAL A 145 -7.27 11.66 20.05
N GLU A 146 -6.78 10.43 20.18
CA GLU A 146 -5.56 10.16 20.95
C GLU A 146 -4.33 10.71 20.23
N LEU A 147 -4.27 10.65 18.89
CA LEU A 147 -3.21 11.28 18.08
C LEU A 147 -3.15 12.80 18.32
N GLU A 148 -4.29 13.48 18.32
CA GLU A 148 -4.38 14.93 18.50
C GLU A 148 -4.08 15.38 19.94
N ALA A 149 -4.17 14.46 20.90
CA ALA A 149 -3.79 14.70 22.29
C ALA A 149 -2.29 14.47 22.58
N MET A 150 -1.55 13.86 21.65
CA MET A 150 -0.10 13.64 21.78
C MET A 150 0.68 14.95 21.70
N ASP A 151 1.86 14.99 22.32
CA ASP A 151 2.81 16.06 22.05
C ASP A 151 3.35 15.99 20.61
N GLU A 152 3.94 17.09 20.11
CA GLU A 152 4.43 17.18 18.72
C GLU A 152 5.42 16.08 18.34
N LYS A 153 6.26 15.65 19.28
CA LYS A 153 7.27 14.62 19.01
C LYS A 153 6.60 13.25 18.88
N GLN A 154 5.75 12.90 19.83
CA GLN A 154 4.97 11.67 19.83
C GLN A 154 4.07 11.60 18.59
N LYS A 155 3.36 12.70 18.27
CA LYS A 155 2.51 12.80 17.09
C LYS A 155 3.31 12.60 15.80
N SER A 156 4.48 13.23 15.66
CA SER A 156 5.36 13.05 14.50
C SER A 156 5.92 11.62 14.38
N GLU A 157 6.25 10.97 15.50
CA GLU A 157 6.65 9.57 15.51
C GLU A 157 5.50 8.66 15.07
N GLU A 158 4.30 8.91 15.57
CA GLU A 158 3.11 8.11 15.25
C GLU A 158 2.65 8.29 13.80
N GLN A 159 2.65 9.53 13.29
CA GLN A 159 2.35 9.85 11.90
C GLN A 159 3.28 9.14 10.90
N ARG A 160 4.52 8.83 11.30
CA ARG A 160 5.51 8.08 10.50
C ARG A 160 5.32 6.57 10.54
N ARG A 161 4.45 6.05 11.40
CA ARG A 161 4.16 4.61 11.52
C ARG A 161 3.00 4.15 10.64
N VAL A 162 2.22 5.07 10.08
CA VAL A 162 0.95 4.73 9.46
C VAL A 162 0.86 5.15 8.00
N TRP A 163 0.39 4.24 7.15
CA TRP A 163 0.09 4.49 5.75
C TRP A 163 -1.42 4.34 5.48
N GLY A 164 -2.01 5.32 4.80
CA GLY A 164 -3.36 5.25 4.27
C GLY A 164 -3.33 4.89 2.80
N LEU A 165 -4.04 3.84 2.40
CA LEU A 165 -4.13 3.37 1.01
C LEU A 165 -5.57 3.47 0.53
N PHE A 166 -5.79 4.18 -0.58
CA PHE A 166 -7.12 4.54 -1.06
C PHE A 166 -7.35 4.10 -2.51
N GLY A 167 -8.38 3.32 -2.75
CA GLY A 167 -8.80 2.90 -4.08
C GLY A 167 -9.30 4.10 -4.88
N ASP A 168 -8.82 4.25 -6.11
CA ASP A 168 -9.26 5.32 -7.01
C ASP A 168 -10.66 5.11 -7.60
N ALA A 169 -11.21 3.90 -7.46
CA ALA A 169 -12.54 3.51 -7.89
C ALA A 169 -13.41 2.99 -6.73
N ASP A 170 -13.10 3.34 -5.47
CA ASP A 170 -13.91 2.98 -4.30
C ASP A 170 -15.27 3.72 -4.34
N PRO A 171 -16.42 3.03 -4.44
CA PRO A 171 -17.74 3.68 -4.47
C PRO A 171 -18.40 3.83 -3.09
N VAL A 172 -17.75 3.34 -2.01
CA VAL A 172 -18.36 3.17 -0.69
C VAL A 172 -17.81 4.17 0.32
N VAL A 173 -16.49 4.37 0.34
CA VAL A 173 -15.80 5.16 1.37
C VAL A 173 -14.87 6.18 0.74
N HIS A 174 -15.06 7.46 1.09
CA HIS A 174 -14.30 8.59 0.55
C HIS A 174 -13.64 9.40 1.66
N THR A 175 -12.68 8.78 2.35
CA THR A 175 -12.07 9.34 3.57
C THR A 175 -10.63 9.84 3.37
N PHE A 176 -10.17 9.98 2.12
CA PHE A 176 -8.79 10.42 1.81
C PHE A 176 -8.47 11.79 2.43
N ASP A 177 -9.31 12.79 2.22
CA ASP A 177 -9.08 14.15 2.73
C ASP A 177 -9.11 14.19 4.26
N LEU A 178 -10.06 13.45 4.87
CA LEU A 178 -10.14 13.29 6.31
C LEU A 178 -8.88 12.62 6.88
N TYR A 179 -8.36 11.57 6.25
CA TYR A 179 -7.11 10.97 6.67
C TYR A 179 -5.93 11.96 6.53
N ARG A 180 -5.87 12.69 5.40
CA ARG A 180 -4.77 13.62 5.11
C ARG A 180 -4.76 14.87 6.00
N SER A 181 -5.86 15.22 6.65
CA SER A 181 -5.83 16.27 7.67
C SER A 181 -5.06 15.86 8.94
N HIS A 182 -4.88 14.56 9.18
CA HIS A 182 -4.20 14.04 10.38
C HIS A 182 -2.86 13.35 10.08
N TYR A 183 -2.71 12.69 8.94
CA TYR A 183 -1.56 11.84 8.63
C TYR A 183 -0.93 12.18 7.27
N PRO A 184 0.40 12.39 7.18
CA PRO A 184 1.10 12.78 5.95
C PRO A 184 1.17 11.68 4.88
N GLN A 185 1.28 10.42 5.31
CA GLN A 185 1.56 9.27 4.45
C GLN A 185 0.26 8.66 3.90
N ALA A 186 -0.11 9.02 2.67
CA ALA A 186 -1.20 8.36 1.95
C ALA A 186 -0.89 8.16 0.47
N ALA A 187 -1.27 7.00 -0.07
CA ALA A 187 -1.15 6.70 -1.48
C ALA A 187 -2.48 6.21 -2.05
N ARG A 188 -2.69 6.46 -3.35
CA ARG A 188 -3.79 5.86 -4.11
C ARG A 188 -3.34 4.57 -4.79
N PHE A 189 -4.26 3.65 -5.00
CA PHE A 189 -4.06 2.43 -5.78
C PHE A 189 -5.21 2.24 -6.77
N HIS A 190 -4.94 1.54 -7.88
CA HIS A 190 -5.99 1.13 -8.80
C HIS A 190 -6.84 0.02 -8.18
N GLY A 191 -8.11 0.32 -7.88
CA GLY A 191 -9.02 -0.64 -7.28
C GLY A 191 -10.23 -0.02 -6.62
N GLU A 192 -11.18 -0.89 -6.28
CA GLU A 192 -12.44 -0.53 -5.63
C GLU A 192 -12.32 -0.56 -4.09
N HIS A 193 -13.47 -0.61 -3.41
CA HIS A 193 -13.53 -0.68 -1.94
C HIS A 193 -12.90 -1.96 -1.39
N ARG A 194 -13.20 -3.10 -2.03
CA ARG A 194 -12.68 -4.41 -1.62
C ARG A 194 -11.31 -4.65 -2.22
N MET A 195 -10.40 -5.16 -1.39
CA MET A 195 -9.06 -5.48 -1.81
C MET A 195 -9.03 -6.84 -2.53
N ASP A 196 -8.81 -6.83 -3.84
CA ASP A 196 -8.58 -8.03 -4.65
C ASP A 196 -7.08 -8.39 -4.77
N ASP A 197 -6.77 -9.43 -5.54
CA ASP A 197 -5.39 -9.86 -5.84
C ASP A 197 -4.52 -8.74 -6.39
N ARG A 198 -5.08 -7.94 -7.30
CA ARG A 198 -4.34 -6.93 -8.05
C ARG A 198 -4.05 -5.72 -7.18
N SER A 199 -5.05 -5.22 -6.47
CA SER A 199 -4.91 -4.12 -5.52
C SER A 199 -4.05 -4.51 -4.32
N PHE A 200 -4.10 -5.76 -3.86
CA PHE A 200 -3.17 -6.23 -2.84
C PHE A 200 -1.72 -6.22 -3.35
N MET A 201 -1.44 -6.87 -4.48
CA MET A 201 -0.08 -7.02 -5.00
C MET A 201 0.54 -5.70 -5.47
N ASN A 202 -0.26 -4.81 -6.07
CA ASN A 202 0.23 -3.55 -6.63
C ASN A 202 -0.02 -2.33 -5.74
N GLY A 203 -0.96 -2.40 -4.79
CA GLY A 203 -1.25 -1.30 -3.86
C GLY A 203 -0.65 -1.52 -2.48
N VAL A 204 -0.92 -2.67 -1.87
CA VAL A 204 -0.57 -2.92 -0.45
C VAL A 204 0.85 -3.46 -0.27
N VAL A 205 1.27 -4.44 -1.07
CA VAL A 205 2.62 -5.04 -0.96
C VAL A 205 3.74 -4.00 -1.07
N PRO A 206 3.69 -2.98 -1.94
CA PRO A 206 4.69 -1.91 -1.95
C PRO A 206 4.80 -1.18 -0.61
N ALA A 207 3.67 -0.86 0.05
CA ALA A 207 3.67 -0.21 1.34
C ALA A 207 4.20 -1.12 2.46
N ILE A 208 3.87 -2.41 2.44
CA ILE A 208 4.47 -3.42 3.33
C ILE A 208 5.99 -3.41 3.16
N ARG A 209 6.49 -3.32 1.92
CA ARG A 209 7.93 -3.27 1.63
C ARG A 209 8.60 -2.04 2.21
N TRP A 210 7.99 -0.86 2.08
CA TRP A 210 8.53 0.37 2.68
C TRP A 210 8.63 0.28 4.20
N ILE A 211 7.62 -0.30 4.84
CA ILE A 211 7.61 -0.51 6.30
C ILE A 211 8.70 -1.52 6.69
N ASP A 212 8.77 -2.67 6.01
CA ASP A 212 9.75 -3.70 6.30
C ASP A 212 11.19 -3.19 6.11
N ASP A 213 11.46 -2.44 5.02
CA ASP A 213 12.76 -1.82 4.79
C ASP A 213 13.13 -0.80 5.87
N LYS A 214 12.17 0.03 6.31
CA LYS A 214 12.37 0.98 7.41
C LYS A 214 12.70 0.24 8.72
N GLN A 215 11.98 -0.84 9.03
CA GLN A 215 12.19 -1.63 10.25
C GLN A 215 13.57 -2.32 10.23
N GLU A 216 13.95 -2.91 9.10
CA GLU A 216 15.24 -3.58 8.92
C GLU A 216 16.40 -2.61 8.63
N ARG A 217 16.12 -1.32 8.47
CA ARG A 217 17.08 -0.29 8.01
C ARG A 217 17.78 -0.72 6.71
N ARG A 218 17.03 -1.35 5.79
CA ARG A 218 17.57 -1.81 4.50
C ARG A 218 17.79 -0.65 3.56
N GLU A 219 19.02 -0.54 3.07
CA GLU A 219 19.37 0.29 1.92
C GLU A 219 19.31 -0.57 0.66
N ARG A 220 18.62 -0.06 -0.37
CA ARG A 220 18.50 -0.73 -1.67
C ARG A 220 19.33 0.02 -2.69
N PRO A 221 20.00 -0.68 -3.64
CA PRO A 221 20.62 0.02 -4.76
C PRO A 221 19.57 0.81 -5.55
N ILE A 222 19.99 1.94 -6.08
CA ILE A 222 19.14 2.94 -6.74
C ILE A 222 19.10 2.67 -8.23
N VAL A 223 17.88 2.63 -8.77
CA VAL A 223 17.64 2.59 -10.22
C VAL A 223 16.83 3.81 -10.61
N TYR A 224 17.40 4.65 -11.46
CA TYR A 224 16.69 5.74 -12.11
C TYR A 224 16.08 5.27 -13.43
N ILE A 225 14.84 5.69 -13.71
CA ILE A 225 14.17 5.48 -14.98
C ILE A 225 13.82 6.85 -15.55
N ASP A 226 14.43 7.22 -16.67
CA ASP A 226 14.14 8.48 -17.35
C ASP A 226 12.75 8.47 -17.98
N ARG A 227 12.05 9.60 -17.93
CA ARG A 227 10.74 9.83 -18.56
C ARG A 227 10.69 9.42 -20.03
N SER A 228 11.79 9.56 -20.78
CA SER A 228 11.89 9.14 -22.19
C SER A 228 11.67 7.64 -22.43
N THR A 229 11.85 6.80 -21.41
CA THR A 229 11.72 5.34 -21.50
C THR A 229 10.33 4.81 -21.14
N LEU A 230 9.44 5.69 -20.66
CA LEU A 230 8.13 5.30 -20.15
C LEU A 230 7.08 5.18 -21.24
N ARG A 231 7.09 6.08 -22.23
CA ARG A 231 5.98 6.27 -23.17
C ARG A 231 6.34 6.00 -24.61
N ASP A 232 5.37 5.55 -25.39
CA ASP A 232 5.47 5.51 -26.85
C ASP A 232 5.03 6.85 -27.49
N SER A 233 5.00 6.90 -28.82
CA SER A 233 4.60 8.09 -29.58
C SER A 233 3.11 8.46 -29.44
N TYR A 234 2.30 7.59 -28.83
CA TYR A 234 0.87 7.78 -28.58
C TYR A 234 0.55 8.05 -27.10
N ASP A 235 1.57 8.38 -26.30
CA ASP A 235 1.49 8.62 -24.86
C ASP A 235 1.02 7.38 -24.06
N LYS A 236 1.16 6.18 -24.63
CA LYS A 236 0.87 4.92 -23.94
C LYS A 236 2.13 4.33 -23.30
N PRO A 237 1.99 3.56 -22.21
CA PRO A 237 3.12 2.84 -21.63
C PRO A 237 3.81 1.97 -22.67
N LYS A 238 5.15 2.07 -22.77
CA LYS A 238 5.93 1.16 -23.62
C LYS A 238 5.68 -0.30 -23.19
N SER A 239 5.72 -1.21 -24.17
CA SER A 239 5.57 -2.65 -23.93
C SER A 239 6.52 -3.13 -22.82
N SER A 240 5.99 -3.98 -21.93
CA SER A 240 6.70 -4.56 -20.79
C SER A 240 7.19 -3.59 -19.70
N LEU A 241 6.88 -2.29 -19.78
CA LEU A 241 7.22 -1.33 -18.71
C LEU A 241 6.66 -1.77 -17.34
N ALA A 242 5.37 -2.10 -17.26
CA ALA A 242 4.74 -2.49 -16.00
C ALA A 242 5.39 -3.74 -15.39
N LYS A 243 5.77 -4.70 -16.24
CA LYS A 243 6.48 -5.92 -15.84
C LYS A 243 7.88 -5.58 -15.31
N ALA A 244 8.64 -4.75 -16.03
CA ALA A 244 9.98 -4.34 -15.64
C ALA A 244 9.96 -3.53 -14.34
N PHE A 245 9.07 -2.55 -14.24
CA PHE A 245 8.91 -1.73 -13.04
C PHE A 245 8.55 -2.59 -11.82
N SER A 246 7.58 -3.49 -11.96
CA SER A 246 7.19 -4.45 -10.91
C SER A 246 8.36 -5.32 -10.44
N LYS A 247 9.21 -5.78 -11.37
CA LYS A 247 10.40 -6.58 -11.06
C LYS A 247 11.48 -5.77 -10.33
N LEU A 248 11.72 -4.53 -10.79
CA LEU A 248 12.76 -3.66 -10.23
C LEU A 248 12.46 -3.26 -8.78
N ILE A 249 11.22 -2.85 -8.47
CA ILE A 249 10.82 -2.39 -7.12
C ILE A 249 10.93 -3.48 -6.04
N GLU A 250 11.08 -4.76 -6.42
CA GLU A 250 11.29 -5.86 -5.48
C GLU A 250 12.66 -5.81 -4.83
N THR A 251 13.65 -5.27 -5.54
CA THR A 251 15.07 -5.35 -5.16
C THR A 251 15.68 -3.97 -5.01
N TYR A 252 15.29 -3.03 -5.87
CA TYR A 252 15.89 -1.71 -5.99
C TYR A 252 15.00 -0.60 -5.42
N ALA A 253 15.63 0.49 -5.01
CA ALA A 253 14.94 1.76 -4.81
C ALA A 253 14.79 2.44 -6.18
N VAL A 254 13.60 2.33 -6.77
CA VAL A 254 13.34 2.85 -8.11
C VAL A 254 12.80 4.28 -8.03
N TYR A 255 13.35 5.17 -8.84
CA TYR A 255 12.89 6.54 -8.99
C TYR A 255 12.69 6.90 -10.46
N ILE A 256 11.62 7.65 -10.74
CA ILE A 256 11.34 8.18 -12.06
C ILE A 256 11.96 9.57 -12.16
N VAL A 257 12.80 9.80 -13.17
CA VAL A 257 13.44 11.10 -13.42
C VAL A 257 12.71 11.79 -14.55
N VAL A 258 12.22 13.00 -14.27
CA VAL A 258 11.41 13.80 -15.18
C VAL A 258 12.09 15.16 -15.37
N PRO A 259 12.19 15.70 -16.60
CA PRO A 259 12.71 17.05 -16.81
C PRO A 259 11.81 18.10 -16.15
N ALA A 260 12.40 19.20 -15.71
CA ALA A 260 11.69 20.35 -15.14
C ALA A 260 12.06 21.63 -15.90
N PRO A 261 11.65 21.74 -17.18
CA PRO A 261 11.92 22.92 -18.00
C PRO A 261 11.31 24.19 -17.40
N THR A 262 12.09 25.28 -17.37
CA THR A 262 11.66 26.56 -16.78
C THR A 262 10.45 27.18 -17.47
N ASN A 263 10.23 26.89 -18.75
CA ASN A 263 9.15 27.50 -19.54
C ASN A 263 7.97 26.57 -19.81
N GLU A 264 7.94 25.36 -19.23
CA GLU A 264 6.87 24.38 -19.47
C GLU A 264 6.38 23.75 -18.16
N HIS A 265 5.93 24.56 -17.22
CA HIS A 265 5.52 24.11 -15.88
C HIS A 265 4.38 23.07 -15.90
N ASP A 266 3.47 23.16 -16.86
CA ASP A 266 2.33 22.23 -16.99
C ASP A 266 2.79 20.78 -17.26
N SER A 267 3.99 20.60 -17.83
CA SER A 267 4.57 19.26 -18.08
C SER A 267 4.81 18.49 -16.79
N LEU A 268 5.13 19.17 -15.68
CA LEU A 268 5.37 18.52 -14.39
C LEU A 268 4.09 17.85 -13.89
N ASN A 269 2.96 18.56 -13.95
CA ASN A 269 1.66 18.01 -13.56
C ASN A 269 1.22 16.88 -14.50
N ALA A 270 1.39 17.06 -15.81
CA ALA A 270 1.06 16.02 -16.79
C ALA A 270 1.87 14.73 -16.57
N ASP A 271 3.17 14.86 -16.28
CA ASP A 271 4.03 13.72 -16.01
C ASP A 271 3.68 13.03 -14.67
N ALA A 272 3.37 13.81 -13.62
CA ALA A 272 2.89 13.28 -12.35
C ALA A 272 1.60 12.44 -12.53
N LEU A 273 0.58 13.00 -13.19
CA LEU A 273 -0.70 12.32 -13.42
C LEU A 273 -0.52 11.03 -14.23
N TRP A 274 0.33 11.05 -15.26
CA TRP A 274 0.61 9.85 -16.05
C TRP A 274 1.30 8.76 -15.23
N ILE A 275 2.27 9.14 -14.39
CA ILE A 275 2.99 8.21 -13.50
C ILE A 275 2.02 7.61 -12.48
N GLU A 276 1.16 8.41 -11.87
CA GLU A 276 0.12 7.94 -10.95
C GLU A 276 -0.85 6.97 -11.65
N GLN A 277 -1.27 7.28 -12.88
CA GLN A 277 -2.19 6.46 -13.66
C GLN A 277 -1.62 5.10 -14.09
N HIS A 278 -0.31 5.00 -14.31
CA HIS A 278 0.29 3.82 -14.93
C HIS A 278 1.22 3.02 -14.02
N LEU A 279 1.85 3.67 -13.05
CA LEU A 279 2.76 3.05 -12.08
C LEU A 279 2.18 3.00 -10.67
N SER A 280 1.17 3.82 -10.37
CA SER A 280 0.34 3.77 -9.15
C SER A 280 1.16 3.80 -7.84
N THR A 281 0.69 3.11 -6.79
CA THR A 281 1.27 3.10 -5.45
C THR A 281 2.80 2.90 -5.40
N PRO A 282 3.43 1.97 -6.14
CA PRO A 282 4.87 1.79 -6.04
C PRO A 282 5.69 3.00 -6.49
N ALA A 283 5.13 3.92 -7.29
CA ALA A 283 5.77 5.17 -7.70
C ALA A 283 5.45 6.36 -6.77
N HIS A 284 4.63 6.16 -5.72
CA HIS A 284 4.25 7.24 -4.80
C HIS A 284 5.47 7.86 -4.11
N ASN A 285 5.62 9.19 -4.23
CA ASN A 285 6.79 9.95 -3.77
C ASN A 285 8.14 9.45 -4.33
N ARG A 286 8.14 8.89 -5.55
CA ARG A 286 9.35 8.40 -6.25
C ARG A 286 9.66 9.15 -7.55
N VAL A 287 9.11 10.36 -7.74
CA VAL A 287 9.40 11.20 -8.91
C VAL A 287 10.42 12.27 -8.54
N ILE A 288 11.47 12.39 -9.35
CA ILE A 288 12.52 13.40 -9.21
C ILE A 288 12.47 14.31 -10.44
N TYR A 289 12.27 15.59 -10.19
CA TYR A 289 12.31 16.63 -11.21
C TYR A 289 13.73 17.16 -11.37
N CYS A 290 14.38 16.87 -12.51
CA CYS A 290 15.78 17.20 -12.73
C CYS A 290 16.10 17.41 -14.21
N ASN A 291 16.73 18.55 -14.52
CA ASN A 291 17.25 18.83 -15.88
C ASN A 291 18.68 18.31 -16.09
N GLN A 292 19.41 18.06 -15.00
CA GLN A 292 20.84 17.70 -15.02
C GLN A 292 21.03 16.32 -14.39
N LYS A 293 20.50 15.30 -15.08
CA LYS A 293 20.41 13.92 -14.58
C LYS A 293 21.75 13.31 -14.13
N GLN A 294 22.88 13.77 -14.68
CA GLN A 294 24.21 13.34 -14.27
C GLN A 294 24.61 13.77 -12.85
N LEU A 295 23.89 14.72 -12.24
CA LEU A 295 24.10 15.12 -10.84
C LEU A 295 23.45 14.17 -9.84
N LEU A 296 22.60 13.25 -10.30
CA LEU A 296 21.97 12.26 -9.44
C LEU A 296 22.98 11.19 -9.04
N TYR A 297 22.88 10.73 -7.79
CA TYR A 297 23.73 9.67 -7.25
C TYR A 297 22.92 8.36 -7.17
N GLY A 298 23.33 7.34 -7.93
CA GLY A 298 22.68 6.04 -7.93
C GLY A 298 23.46 5.00 -8.73
N ASP A 299 23.01 3.75 -8.68
CA ASP A 299 23.75 2.60 -9.23
C ASP A 299 23.48 2.38 -10.71
N TYR A 300 22.22 2.56 -11.15
CA TYR A 300 21.79 2.35 -12.53
C TYR A 300 20.89 3.48 -13.02
N PHE A 301 20.99 3.80 -14.32
CA PHE A 301 20.13 4.77 -14.98
C PHE A 301 19.63 4.21 -16.32
N ILE A 302 18.34 3.94 -16.41
CA ILE A 302 17.67 3.48 -17.62
C ILE A 302 17.16 4.71 -18.38
N ASP A 303 17.67 4.93 -19.58
CA ASP A 303 17.54 6.19 -20.31
C ASP A 303 17.53 5.95 -21.82
N ALA A 304 16.73 6.70 -22.58
CA ALA A 304 16.78 6.62 -24.04
C ALA A 304 17.96 7.43 -24.62
N ASN A 305 18.49 8.40 -23.88
CA ASN A 305 19.63 9.23 -24.28
C ASN A 305 20.57 9.45 -23.08
N PRO A 306 21.34 8.42 -22.67
CA PRO A 306 22.14 8.48 -21.45
C PRO A 306 23.17 9.62 -21.43
N SER A 307 23.45 10.14 -20.23
CA SER A 307 24.55 11.09 -20.05
C SER A 307 25.86 10.36 -19.80
N GLY A 308 26.88 10.61 -20.63
CA GLY A 308 28.22 10.03 -20.46
C GLY A 308 28.92 10.42 -19.15
N ASN A 309 28.40 11.39 -18.41
CA ASN A 309 28.96 11.88 -17.14
C ASN A 309 28.24 11.33 -15.89
N PHE A 310 27.19 10.52 -16.05
CA PHE A 310 26.57 9.84 -14.90
C PHE A 310 27.57 8.82 -14.33
N LEU A 311 27.75 8.83 -13.01
CA LEU A 311 28.78 8.02 -12.33
C LEU A 311 28.42 6.53 -12.24
N GLY A 312 27.12 6.20 -12.24
CA GLY A 312 26.64 4.82 -12.21
C GLY A 312 26.58 4.18 -13.59
N THR A 313 25.91 3.04 -13.69
CA THR A 313 25.76 2.29 -14.93
C THR A 313 24.60 2.85 -15.76
N ASN A 314 24.91 3.38 -16.94
CA ASN A 314 23.88 3.77 -17.92
C ASN A 314 23.37 2.55 -18.70
N ILE A 315 22.05 2.47 -18.87
CA ILE A 315 21.35 1.46 -19.67
C ILE A 315 20.57 2.21 -20.76
N GLU A 316 21.08 2.16 -22.00
CA GLU A 316 20.49 2.87 -23.14
C GLU A 316 19.31 2.10 -23.74
N LEU A 317 18.08 2.40 -23.29
CA LEU A 317 16.89 1.74 -23.80
C LEU A 317 16.56 2.19 -25.22
N GLY A 318 16.59 1.25 -26.16
CA GLY A 318 16.45 1.47 -27.60
C GLY A 318 17.74 1.21 -28.38
N SER A 319 18.85 0.95 -27.69
CA SER A 319 20.11 0.49 -28.30
C SER A 319 20.02 -0.95 -28.83
N ASP A 320 21.04 -1.40 -29.55
CA ASP A 320 21.15 -2.78 -30.03
C ASP A 320 21.21 -3.81 -28.88
N GLU A 321 21.80 -3.44 -27.74
CA GLU A 321 21.91 -4.29 -26.55
C GLU A 321 20.64 -4.29 -25.70
N PHE A 322 20.02 -3.12 -25.51
CA PHE A 322 18.82 -2.95 -24.69
C PHE A 322 17.64 -2.46 -25.53
N LYS A 323 17.24 -3.25 -26.52
CA LYS A 323 16.22 -2.85 -27.49
C LYS A 323 14.86 -2.57 -26.84
N THR A 324 14.47 -3.37 -25.86
CA THR A 324 13.19 -3.27 -25.16
C THR A 324 13.34 -3.49 -23.66
N TRP A 325 12.23 -3.31 -22.93
CA TRP A 325 12.17 -3.61 -21.50
C TRP A 325 12.45 -5.09 -21.17
N GLU A 326 12.30 -6.03 -22.11
CA GLU A 326 12.61 -7.45 -21.88
C GLU A 326 14.12 -7.71 -21.73
N GLU A 327 14.95 -7.02 -22.52
CA GLU A 327 16.41 -7.08 -22.37
C GLU A 327 16.84 -6.47 -21.03
N VAL A 328 16.22 -5.36 -20.62
CA VAL A 328 16.47 -4.74 -19.30
C VAL A 328 16.06 -5.68 -18.16
N ILE A 329 14.90 -6.34 -18.24
CA ILE A 329 14.48 -7.35 -17.26
C ILE A 329 15.54 -8.46 -17.18
N THR A 330 15.96 -8.99 -18.32
CA THR A 330 16.95 -10.08 -18.40
C THR A 330 18.28 -9.67 -17.77
N PHE A 331 18.72 -8.43 -17.98
CA PHE A 331 19.93 -7.89 -17.37
C PHE A 331 19.85 -7.87 -15.84
N PHE A 332 18.78 -7.29 -15.28
CA PHE A 332 18.61 -7.24 -13.82
C PHE A 332 18.36 -8.62 -13.19
N GLU A 333 17.80 -9.57 -13.92
CA GLU A 333 17.67 -10.95 -13.46
C GLU A 333 19.03 -11.66 -13.33
N ARG A 334 19.98 -11.34 -14.21
CA ARG A 334 21.35 -11.89 -14.15
C ARG A 334 22.21 -11.25 -13.06
N LEU A 335 21.88 -10.03 -12.63
CA LEU A 335 22.60 -9.32 -11.56
C LEU A 335 22.26 -9.82 -10.16
N LYS A 336 21.10 -10.44 -9.95
CA LYS A 336 20.80 -11.05 -8.66
C LYS A 336 21.82 -12.16 -8.42
N PRO A 337 22.53 -12.18 -7.27
CA PRO A 337 23.22 -13.39 -6.86
C PRO A 337 22.20 -14.53 -6.91
N LEU A 338 22.59 -15.68 -7.44
CA LEU A 338 21.84 -16.91 -7.23
C LEU A 338 21.67 -17.05 -5.71
N SER A 339 20.45 -16.82 -5.22
CA SER A 339 20.08 -16.88 -3.81
C SER A 339 20.31 -18.28 -3.25
#